data_AF-A0A3D2PUG9-F1
#
_entry.id   AF-A0A3D2PUG9-F1
#
_cell.length_a   1.000
_cell.length_b   1.000
_cell.length_c   1.000
_cell.angle_alpha   90.00
_cell.angle_beta   90.00
_cell.angle_gamma   90.00
#
_symmetry.space_group_name_H-M   'P 1'
#
loop_
_entity.id
_entity.type
_entity.pdbx_description
1 polymer ?
#
loop_
_entity_poly.entity_id
_entity_poly.type
_entity_poly.pdbx_seq_one_letter_code
_entity_poly.pdbx_strand_id
1 'polypeptide(L)' 'IGLPIIECKEAALEIKAGDEVEVNFDTGVITDKTTGKSFQGQAFPPFMQKIIDCEGLVNYINQK' A
#
# COMPACT_ATOMS: atom_id res chain seq x y z
N ILE A 1 -3.70 -11.76 9.81
CA ILE A 1 -4.42 -10.82 8.93
C ILE A 1 -3.62 -9.52 8.89
N GLY A 2 -2.84 -9.30 7.83
CA GLY A 2 -2.14 -8.05 7.60
C GLY A 2 -2.99 -7.17 6.69
N LEU A 3 -3.29 -5.95 7.12
CA LEU A 3 -3.89 -4.95 6.24
C LEU A 3 -2.75 -4.18 5.58
N PRO A 4 -2.60 -4.23 4.25
CA PRO A 4 -1.60 -3.41 3.57
C PRO A 4 -1.98 -1.93 3.73
N ILE A 5 -1.03 -1.11 4.18
CA ILE A 5 -1.20 0.33 4.35
C ILE A 5 -0.10 1.04 3.55
N ILE A 6 -0.48 2.01 2.73
CA ILE A 6 0.45 2.92 2.04
C ILE A 6 0.18 4.33 2.51
N GLU A 7 1.26 5.06 2.81
CA GLU A 7 1.20 6.48 3.14
C GLU A 7 1.37 7.32 1.87
N CYS A 8 0.37 8.14 1.54
CA CYS A 8 0.43 9.10 0.43
C CYS A 8 -0.47 10.30 0.74
N LYS A 9 0.14 11.45 1.04
CA LYS A 9 -0.60 12.67 1.43
C LYS A 9 -1.47 13.20 0.28
N GLU A 10 -0.96 13.16 -0.94
CA GLU A 10 -1.66 13.67 -2.12
C GLU A 10 -2.89 12.83 -2.45
N ALA A 11 -2.73 11.50 -2.48
CA ALA A 11 -3.84 10.57 -2.68
C ALA A 11 -4.93 10.75 -1.61
N ALA A 12 -4.56 10.94 -0.34
CA ALA A 12 -5.52 11.13 0.76
C ALA A 12 -6.32 12.44 0.66
N LEU A 13 -5.81 13.46 -0.03
CA LEU A 13 -6.50 14.75 -0.23
C LEU A 13 -7.36 14.75 -1.50
N GLU A 14 -6.94 14.04 -2.53
CA GLU A 14 -7.58 14.07 -3.85
C GLU A 14 -8.63 12.97 -4.04
N ILE A 15 -8.36 11.75 -3.55
CA ILE A 15 -9.25 10.59 -3.70
C ILE A 15 -10.47 10.77 -2.79
N LYS A 16 -11.65 10.52 -3.35
CA LYS A 16 -12.93 10.69 -2.66
C LYS A 16 -13.65 9.37 -2.49
N ALA A 17 -14.63 9.36 -1.58
CA ALA A 17 -15.50 8.23 -1.40
C ALA A 17 -16.25 7.93 -2.71
N GLY A 18 -16.10 6.71 -3.20
CA GLY A 18 -16.71 6.24 -4.45
C GLY A 18 -15.75 6.20 -5.64
N ASP A 19 -14.53 6.73 -5.52
CA ASP A 19 -13.53 6.61 -6.58
C ASP A 19 -12.97 5.18 -6.65
N GLU A 20 -12.70 4.73 -7.87
CA GLU A 20 -12.04 3.45 -8.13
C GLU A 20 -10.53 3.65 -8.17
N VAL A 21 -9.82 2.97 -7.26
CA VAL A 21 -8.38 3.15 -7.07
C VAL A 21 -7.65 1.84 -7.25
N GLU A 22 -6.60 1.87 -8.06
CA GLU A 22 -5.65 0.78 -8.26
C GLU A 22 -4.34 1.11 -7.55
N VAL A 23 -3.80 0.18 -6.77
CA VAL A 23 -2.57 0.39 -6.00
C VAL A 23 -1.56 -0.68 -6.36
N ASN A 24 -0.38 -0.26 -6.82
CA ASN A 24 0.78 -1.12 -6.98
C ASN A 24 1.63 -1.07 -5.70
N PHE A 25 1.59 -2.14 -4.92
CA PHE A 25 2.30 -2.21 -3.64
C PHE A 25 3.83 -2.40 -3.78
N ASP A 26 4.30 -2.86 -4.94
CA ASP A 26 5.73 -3.02 -5.21
C ASP A 26 6.41 -1.66 -5.46
N THR A 27 5.76 -0.83 -6.28
CA THR A 27 6.27 0.50 -6.66
C THR A 27 5.75 1.62 -5.76
N GLY A 28 4.66 1.37 -5.02
CA GLY A 28 3.93 2.38 -4.26
C GLY A 28 3.06 3.32 -5.12
N VAL A 29 2.89 3.04 -6.42
CA VAL A 29 2.07 3.87 -7.32
C VAL A 29 0.59 3.63 -7.05
N ILE A 30 -0.14 4.71 -6.81
CA ILE A 30 -1.60 4.72 -6.63
C ILE A 30 -2.20 5.39 -7.86
N THR A 31 -3.12 4.74 -8.56
CA THR A 31 -3.83 5.31 -9.70
C THR A 31 -5.31 5.38 -9.39
N ASP A 32 -5.85 6.59 -9.38
CA ASP A 32 -7.28 6.83 -9.38
C ASP A 32 -7.80 6.66 -10.81
N LYS A 33 -8.58 5.60 -11.05
CA LYS A 33 -9.17 5.28 -12.35
C LYS A 33 -10.34 6.21 -12.70
N THR A 34 -10.97 6.82 -11.70
CA THR A 34 -12.10 7.73 -11.88
C THR A 34 -11.63 9.09 -12.40
N THR A 35 -10.53 9.62 -11.85
CA THR A 35 -9.95 10.91 -12.29
C THR A 35 -8.83 10.77 -13.31
N GLY A 36 -8.23 9.57 -13.43
CA GLY A 36 -7.07 9.29 -14.26
C GLY A 36 -5.74 9.79 -13.68
N LYS A 37 -5.73 10.24 -12.42
CA LYS A 37 -4.53 10.73 -11.74
C LYS A 37 -3.73 9.58 -11.14
N SER A 38 -2.41 9.73 -11.14
CA SER A 38 -1.49 8.83 -10.43
C SER A 38 -0.72 9.59 -9.36
N PHE A 39 -0.55 8.94 -8.22
CA PHE A 39 0.16 9.44 -7.05
C PHE A 39 1.28 8.46 -6.68
N GLN A 40 2.37 9.00 -6.13
CA GLN A 40 3.47 8.18 -5.62
C GLN A 40 3.32 8.08 -4.10
N GLY A 41 2.96 6.89 -3.62
CA GLY A 41 3.01 6.56 -2.21
C GLY A 41 4.43 6.26 -1.73
N GLN A 42 4.61 6.28 -0.42
CA GLN A 42 5.84 5.81 0.19
C GLN A 42 5.91 4.29 0.06
N ALA A 43 6.97 3.80 -0.62
CA ALA A 43 7.20 2.37 -0.77
C ALA A 43 7.36 1.70 0.61
N PHE A 44 6.90 0.45 0.71
CA PHE A 44 7.07 -0.32 1.94
C PHE A 44 8.55 -0.42 2.31
N PRO A 45 8.92 -0.11 3.57
CA PRO A 45 10.24 -0.43 4.06
C PRO A 45 10.54 -1.93 3.86
N PRO A 46 11.79 -2.32 3.60
CA PRO A 46 12.15 -3.73 3.35
C PRO A 46 11.73 -4.70 4.46
N PHE A 47 11.61 -4.23 5.70
CA PHE A 47 11.14 -5.06 6.82
C PHE A 47 9.64 -5.37 6.73
N MET A 48 8.84 -4.47 6.18
CA MET A 48 7.39 -4.61 6.09
C MET A 48 7.00 -5.56 4.95
N GLN A 49 7.74 -5.51 3.83
CA GLN A 49 7.62 -6.49 2.74
C GLN A 49 7.83 -7.93 3.25
N LYS A 50 8.88 -8.14 4.06
CA LYS A 50 9.13 -9.46 4.69
C LYS A 50 7.99 -9.94 5.58
N ILE A 51 7.32 -9.03 6.29
CA ILE A 51 6.16 -9.39 7.14
C ILE A 51 4.97 -9.81 6.27
N ILE A 52 4.76 -9.13 5.13
CA ILE A 52 3.71 -9.46 4.16
C ILE A 52 4.01 -10.84 3.53
N ASP A 53 5.25 -11.07 3.10
CA ASP A 53 5.72 -12.35 2.54
C ASP A 53 5.54 -13.52 3.53
N CYS A 54 5.65 -13.23 4.83
CA CYS A 54 5.44 -14.23 5.87
C CYS A 54 3.95 -14.47 6.19
N GLU A 55 2.99 -13.89 5.46
CA GLU A 55 1.55 -13.92 5.79
C GLU A 55 1.20 -13.28 7.15
N GLY A 56 2.07 -12.37 7.63
CA GLY A 56 1.85 -11.56 8.82
C GLY A 56 2.94 -11.67 9.89
N LEU A 57 2.80 -10.78 10.88
CA LEU A 57 3.81 -10.54 11.90
C LEU A 57 4.11 -11.77 12.77
N VAL A 58 3.09 -12.59 13.06
CA VAL A 58 3.25 -13.80 13.90
C VAL A 58 4.18 -14.81 13.23
N ASN A 59 3.99 -15.06 11.94
CA ASN A 59 4.84 -15.97 11.16
C ASN A 59 6.25 -15.42 10.98
N TYR A 60 6.40 -14.10 10.76
CA TYR A 60 7.72 -13.46 10.71
C TYR A 60 8.50 -13.62 12.02
N ILE A 61 7.84 -13.50 13.17
CA ILE A 61 8.46 -13.70 14.49
C ILE A 61 8.77 -15.19 14.74
N ASN A 62 7.93 -16.11 14.26
CA ASN A 62 8.12 -17.56 14.41
C ASN A 62 9.19 -18.17 13.49
N GLN A 63 9.75 -17.42 12.52
CA GLN A 63 10.91 -17.85 11.72
C GLN A 63 12.25 -17.69 12.44
N LYS A 64 12.24 -17.32 13.73
CA LYS A 64 13.45 -17.12 14.54
C LYS A 64 13.69 -18.25 15.54
#